data_AF-A0A8H3KXW8-F1
#
_entry.id   AF-A0A8H3KXW8-F1
#
_cell.length_a   1.000
_cell.length_b   1.000
_cell.length_c   1.000
_cell.angle_alpha   90.00
_cell.angle_beta   90.00
_cell.angle_gamma   90.00
#
_symmetry.space_group_name_H-M   'P 1'
#
loop_
_entity.id
_entity.type
_entity.pdbx_description
1 polymer ?
#
loop_
_entity_poly.entity_id
_entity_poly.type
_entity_poly.pdbx_seq_one_letter_code
_entity_poly.pdbx_strand_id
1 'polypeptide(L)'
;MKFEAALMNVSTSWYKLASYTFEEESGILSKVYLHLGDFITIYEEDHEESYAVIKGIFRHKSNNDKYYAFIVVDWFEDTGAEHSVLKCPLYRLQATGDKWRRIFPITVIDNFQKVHFIHNCNSERCQLPNHDTTNRIWIKNNFYFTAV
;
A
#
# COMPACT_ATOMS: atom_id res chain seq x y z
N MET A 1 -32.65 23.46 8.71
CA MET A 1 -31.99 22.14 8.60
C MET A 1 -30.96 22.08 9.73
N LYS A 2 -31.23 21.31 10.79
CA LYS A 2 -30.31 21.16 11.94
C LYS A 2 -29.26 20.12 11.54
N PHE A 3 -27.98 20.50 11.53
CA PHE A 3 -26.90 19.52 11.54
C PHE A 3 -26.82 18.97 12.96
N GLU A 4 -27.29 17.74 13.17
CA GLU A 4 -26.94 16.98 14.36
C GLU A 4 -25.43 16.72 14.28
N ALA A 5 -24.66 17.50 15.02
CA ALA A 5 -23.24 17.24 15.19
C ALA A 5 -23.12 15.93 15.97
N ALA A 6 -22.83 14.83 15.27
CA ALA A 6 -22.38 13.62 15.91
C ALA A 6 -21.07 13.95 16.64
N LEU A 7 -21.10 13.88 17.96
CA LEU A 7 -19.93 13.99 18.83
C LEU A 7 -19.10 12.71 18.63
N MET A 8 -18.39 12.64 17.51
CA MET A 8 -17.51 11.52 17.25
C MET A 8 -16.32 11.64 18.20
N ASN A 9 -16.26 10.77 19.20
CA ASN A 9 -15.06 10.61 20.03
C ASN A 9 -13.98 9.93 19.18
N VAL A 10 -13.39 10.68 18.23
CA VAL A 10 -12.42 10.17 17.27
C VAL A 10 -11.04 10.23 17.88
N SER A 11 -10.75 9.37 18.86
CA SER A 11 -9.35 9.12 19.25
C SER A 11 -8.69 8.20 18.22
N THR A 12 -8.59 8.64 16.97
CA THR A 12 -7.83 7.91 15.95
C THR A 12 -6.35 8.23 16.12
N SER A 13 -5.57 7.24 16.54
CA SER A 13 -4.12 7.37 16.66
C SER A 13 -3.46 6.87 15.37
N TRP A 14 -2.53 7.66 14.85
CA TRP A 14 -1.76 7.36 13.64
C TRP A 14 -0.35 6.89 13.99
N TYR A 15 0.19 5.99 13.18
CA TYR A 15 1.46 5.33 13.40
C TYR A 15 2.31 5.33 12.13
N LYS A 16 3.63 5.28 12.31
CA LYS A 16 4.59 5.10 11.21
C LYS A 16 4.90 3.63 10.91
N LEU A 17 4.63 2.76 11.89
CA LEU A 17 4.97 1.34 11.90
C LEU A 17 3.84 0.56 12.55
N ALA A 18 3.51 -0.61 12.00
CA ALA A 18 2.76 -1.67 12.65
C ALA A 18 3.47 -3.01 12.45
N SER A 19 3.14 -3.98 13.30
CA SER A 19 3.56 -5.37 13.09
C SER A 19 2.47 -6.32 13.57
N TYR A 20 2.36 -7.47 12.92
CA TYR A 20 1.49 -8.56 13.36
C TYR A 20 2.22 -9.90 13.23
N THR A 21 1.76 -10.87 14.01
CA THR A 21 2.29 -12.24 14.00
C THR A 21 1.20 -13.18 13.52
N PHE A 22 1.57 -14.16 12.70
CA PHE A 22 0.67 -15.21 12.22
C PHE A 22 1.38 -16.56 12.31
N GLU A 23 0.60 -17.63 12.33
CA GLU A 23 1.10 -19.00 12.31
C GLU A 23 1.10 -19.51 10.87
N GLU A 24 2.25 -19.97 10.40
CA GLU A 24 2.40 -20.62 9.10
C GLU A 24 1.79 -22.03 9.10
N GLU A 25 1.59 -22.61 7.91
CA GLU A 25 1.17 -24.02 7.78
C GLU A 25 2.14 -25.00 8.48
N SER A 26 3.41 -24.60 8.61
CA SER A 26 4.47 -25.32 9.31
C SER A 26 4.35 -25.28 10.85
N GLY A 27 3.44 -24.46 11.40
CA GLY A 27 3.32 -24.16 12.83
C GLY A 27 4.33 -23.12 13.34
N ILE A 28 5.14 -22.54 12.45
CA ILE A 28 6.10 -21.48 12.81
C ILE A 28 5.34 -20.15 12.95
N LEU A 29 5.63 -19.42 14.03
CA LEU A 29 5.12 -18.06 14.21
C LEU A 29 6.01 -17.07 13.46
N SER A 30 5.47 -16.50 12.39
CA SER A 30 6.13 -15.48 11.57
C SER A 30 5.58 -14.09 11.86
N LYS A 31 6.45 -13.09 11.75
CA LYS A 31 6.13 -11.69 12.08
C LYS A 31 6.35 -10.79 10.88
N VAL A 32 5.32 -10.01 10.55
CA VAL A 32 5.33 -9.03 9.46
C VAL A 32 5.47 -7.63 10.04
N TYR A 33 6.26 -6.79 9.39
CA TYR A 33 6.40 -5.37 9.69
C TYR A 33 5.83 -4.54 8.54
N LEU A 34 5.10 -3.49 8.87
CA LEU A 34 4.47 -2.59 7.91
C LEU A 34 4.88 -1.16 8.23
N HIS A 35 5.47 -0.47 7.26
CA HIS A 35 5.88 0.92 7.37
C HIS A 35 5.07 1.79 6.42
N LEU A 36 4.98 3.08 6.75
CA LEU A 36 4.55 4.08 5.77
C LEU A 36 5.48 4.04 4.56
N GLY A 37 4.91 3.97 3.37
CA GLY A 37 5.65 3.87 2.11
C GLY A 37 5.93 2.43 1.66
N ASP A 38 5.63 1.42 2.47
CA ASP A 38 5.77 0.03 2.03
C ASP A 38 4.80 -0.27 0.89
N PHE A 39 5.28 -1.06 -0.07
CA PHE A 39 4.49 -1.62 -1.15
C PHE A 39 3.89 -2.95 -0.71
N ILE A 40 2.61 -3.15 -1.00
CA ILE A 40 1.86 -4.32 -0.56
C ILE A 40 1.00 -4.87 -1.69
N THR A 41 0.72 -6.16 -1.59
CA THR A 41 -0.30 -6.84 -2.39
C THR A 41 -1.57 -7.00 -1.53
N ILE A 42 -2.72 -6.69 -2.10
CA ILE A 42 -4.04 -6.88 -1.53
C ILE A 42 -4.85 -7.70 -2.55
N TYR A 43 -5.49 -8.77 -2.09
CA TYR A 43 -6.42 -9.55 -2.91
C TYR A 43 -7.83 -8.97 -2.73
N GLU A 44 -8.39 -8.39 -3.80
CA GLU A 44 -9.82 -8.02 -3.85
C GLU A 44 -10.60 -9.19 -4.48
N GLU A 45 -11.84 -9.45 -4.03
CA GLU A 45 -12.64 -10.65 -4.40
C GLU A 45 -12.79 -10.86 -5.93
N ASP A 46 -12.64 -9.81 -6.74
CA ASP A 46 -12.80 -9.83 -8.20
C ASP A 46 -11.48 -9.68 -8.99
N HIS A 47 -10.31 -9.63 -8.34
CA HIS A 47 -9.03 -9.35 -8.99
C HIS A 47 -7.90 -10.30 -8.55
N GLU A 48 -7.15 -10.82 -9.52
CA GLU A 48 -6.12 -11.85 -9.29
C GLU A 48 -4.98 -11.39 -8.36
N GLU A 49 -4.52 -10.13 -8.44
CA GLU A 49 -3.64 -9.47 -7.46
C GLU A 49 -3.74 -7.93 -7.64
N SER A 50 -3.87 -7.15 -6.56
CA SER A 50 -3.82 -5.68 -6.63
C SER A 50 -2.68 -5.10 -5.79
N TYR A 51 -1.98 -4.09 -6.32
CA TYR A 51 -0.82 -3.50 -5.65
C TYR A 51 -1.13 -2.11 -5.10
N ALA A 52 -0.59 -1.82 -3.92
CA ALA A 52 -0.78 -0.52 -3.28
C ALA A 52 0.45 -0.07 -2.50
N VAL A 53 0.50 1.21 -2.16
CA VAL A 53 1.49 1.78 -1.23
C VAL A 53 0.80 2.28 0.04
N ILE A 54 1.37 1.99 1.20
CA ILE A 54 0.84 2.43 2.49
C ILE A 54 1.06 3.94 2.66
N LYS A 55 -0.03 4.68 2.81
CA LYS A 55 -0.04 6.13 3.08
C LYS A 55 -0.38 6.48 4.53
N GLY A 56 -0.95 5.54 5.25
CA GLY A 56 -1.38 5.73 6.62
C GLY A 56 -1.51 4.42 7.37
N ILE A 57 -1.19 4.45 8.65
CA ILE A 57 -1.46 3.35 9.57
C ILE A 57 -2.15 3.96 10.77
N PHE A 58 -3.30 3.41 11.16
CA PHE A 58 -4.04 3.91 12.30
C PHE A 58 -4.73 2.79 13.07
N ARG A 59 -5.09 3.10 14.31
CA ARG A 59 -5.85 2.21 15.18
C ARG A 59 -7.19 2.83 15.52
N HIS A 60 -8.25 2.03 15.49
CA HIS A 60 -9.60 2.44 15.81
C HIS A 60 -10.23 1.51 16.84
N LYS A 61 -10.98 2.08 17.79
CA LYS A 61 -11.73 1.33 18.81
C LYS A 61 -13.11 0.98 18.25
N SER A 62 -13.36 -0.31 18.05
CA SER A 62 -14.65 -0.81 17.53
C SER A 62 -15.72 -0.83 18.63
N ASN A 63 -16.96 -1.10 18.24
CA ASN A 63 -18.14 -1.17 19.12
C ASN A 63 -18.05 -2.25 20.20
N ASN A 64 -17.14 -3.22 20.05
CA ASN A 64 -16.86 -4.26 21.05
C ASN A 64 -15.75 -3.86 22.04
N ASP A 65 -15.45 -2.56 22.12
CA ASP A 65 -14.38 -1.97 22.92
C ASP A 65 -12.95 -2.42 22.61
N LYS A 66 -12.74 -3.24 21.57
CA LYS A 66 -11.42 -3.69 21.13
C LYS A 66 -10.82 -2.72 20.11
N TYR A 67 -9.50 -2.63 20.13
CA TYR A 67 -8.76 -1.86 19.15
C TYR A 67 -8.35 -2.72 17.96
N TYR A 68 -8.54 -2.19 16.76
CA TYR A 68 -8.16 -2.80 15.49
C TYR A 68 -7.24 -1.88 14.71
N ALA A 69 -6.30 -2.46 13.98
CA ALA A 69 -5.34 -1.74 13.16
C ALA A 69 -5.77 -1.75 11.69
N PHE A 70 -5.61 -0.60 11.05
CA PHE A 70 -6.00 -0.35 9.66
C PHE A 70 -4.88 0.37 8.93
N ILE A 71 -4.87 0.18 7.62
CA ILE A 71 -4.01 0.88 6.67
C ILE A 71 -4.84 1.73 5.72
N VAL A 72 -4.28 2.87 5.34
CA VAL A 72 -4.74 3.70 4.24
C VAL A 72 -3.77 3.53 3.08
N VAL A 73 -4.29 3.30 1.88
CA VAL A 73 -3.47 3.00 0.70
C VAL A 73 -3.75 3.94 -0.48
N ASP A 74 -2.73 4.10 -1.32
CA ASP A 74 -2.88 4.55 -2.71
C ASP A 74 -2.65 3.36 -3.62
N TRP A 75 -3.54 3.18 -4.59
CA TRP A 75 -3.51 2.04 -5.51
C TRP A 75 -2.58 2.29 -6.70
N PHE A 76 -1.98 1.20 -7.17
CA PHE A 76 -1.35 1.15 -8.49
C PHE A 76 -2.35 0.60 -9.51
N GLU A 77 -2.40 1.27 -10.65
CA GLU A 77 -3.13 0.84 -11.84
C GLU A 77 -2.13 0.31 -12.87
N ASP A 78 -2.40 -0.86 -13.43
CA ASP A 78 -1.59 -1.40 -14.52
C ASP A 78 -1.76 -0.53 -15.77
N THR A 79 -0.65 -0.13 -16.38
CA THR A 79 -0.70 0.69 -17.60
C THR A 79 -0.81 -0.15 -18.88
N GLY A 80 -0.64 -1.48 -18.78
CA GLY A 80 -0.52 -2.39 -19.92
C GLY A 80 0.78 -2.20 -20.72
N ALA A 81 1.72 -1.41 -20.22
CA ALA A 81 2.99 -1.11 -20.86
C ALA A 81 4.18 -1.61 -20.04
N GLU A 82 5.32 -1.79 -20.70
CA GLU A 82 6.56 -2.23 -20.07
C GLU A 82 7.67 -1.17 -20.21
N HIS A 83 8.59 -1.18 -19.25
CA HIS A 83 9.80 -0.39 -19.33
C HIS A 83 10.67 -0.88 -20.49
N SER A 84 11.06 0.03 -21.38
CA SER A 84 11.70 -0.29 -22.68
C SER A 84 12.96 -1.16 -22.54
N VAL A 85 13.75 -0.93 -21.49
CA VAL A 85 15.03 -1.62 -21.23
C VAL A 85 14.85 -2.83 -20.29
N LEU A 86 14.13 -2.64 -19.18
CA LEU A 86 14.05 -3.64 -18.12
C LEU A 86 13.00 -4.72 -18.41
N LYS A 87 12.12 -4.48 -19.39
CA LYS A 87 10.94 -5.31 -19.70
C LYS A 87 10.08 -5.60 -18.46
N CYS A 88 10.11 -4.68 -17.51
CA CYS A 88 9.30 -4.75 -16.29
C CYS A 88 7.99 -3.99 -16.50
N PRO A 89 6.86 -4.48 -15.99
CA PRO A 89 5.58 -3.79 -16.07
C PRO A 89 5.63 -2.37 -15.48
N LEU A 90 4.95 -1.44 -16.15
CA LEU A 90 4.75 -0.08 -15.68
C LEU A 90 3.37 0.05 -15.03
N TYR A 91 3.37 0.66 -13.84
CA TYR A 91 2.16 0.98 -13.10
C TYR A 91 2.04 2.48 -12.89
N ARG A 92 0.81 2.96 -12.77
CA ARG A 92 0.51 4.34 -12.40
C ARG A 92 -0.05 4.40 -10.99
N LEU A 93 0.54 5.23 -10.14
CA LEU A 93 -0.02 5.52 -8.82
C LEU A 93 -1.25 6.43 -8.98
N GLN A 94 -2.42 5.92 -8.60
CA GLN A 94 -3.70 6.60 -8.79
C GLN A 94 -3.79 7.92 -8.03
N ALA A 95 -4.55 8.87 -8.58
CA ALA A 95 -4.90 10.09 -7.86
C ALA A 95 -5.87 9.79 -6.72
N THR A 96 -5.82 10.64 -5.71
CA THR A 96 -6.77 10.61 -4.60
C THR A 96 -8.18 10.76 -5.19
N GLY A 97 -8.95 9.68 -5.21
CA GLY A 97 -10.33 9.67 -5.71
C GLY A 97 -10.66 8.61 -6.77
N ASP A 98 -9.66 7.99 -7.40
CA ASP A 98 -9.92 7.10 -8.56
C ASP A 98 -10.46 5.70 -8.15
N LYS A 99 -10.04 5.16 -6.99
CA LYS A 99 -10.66 3.99 -6.34
C LYS A 99 -11.28 4.41 -5.00
N TRP A 100 -12.54 4.01 -4.79
CA TRP A 100 -13.32 4.38 -3.61
C TRP A 100 -12.84 3.71 -2.32
N ARG A 101 -12.40 2.44 -2.39
CA ARG A 101 -11.96 1.67 -1.23
C ARG A 101 -10.46 1.84 -1.01
N ARG A 102 -10.08 2.53 0.08
CA ARG A 102 -8.67 2.83 0.42
C ARG A 102 -8.27 2.48 1.85
N ILE A 103 -9.23 2.00 2.65
CA ILE A 103 -9.01 1.63 4.05
C ILE A 103 -9.21 0.13 4.17
N PHE A 104 -8.20 -0.54 4.72
CA PHE A 104 -8.21 -1.99 4.90
C PHE A 104 -7.74 -2.37 6.30
N PRO A 105 -8.29 -3.43 6.90
CA PRO A 105 -7.67 -4.02 8.07
C PRO A 105 -6.31 -4.60 7.67
N ILE A 106 -5.32 -4.56 8.57
CA ILE A 106 -3.97 -5.06 8.25
C ILE A 106 -3.93 -6.55 7.88
N THR A 107 -4.98 -7.30 8.19
CA THR A 107 -5.12 -8.73 7.92
C THR A 107 -5.33 -9.08 6.45
N VAL A 108 -5.64 -8.11 5.58
CA VAL A 108 -5.81 -8.38 4.12
C VAL A 108 -4.49 -8.41 3.36
N ILE A 109 -3.41 -7.98 4.00
CA ILE A 109 -2.10 -7.85 3.37
C ILE A 109 -1.52 -9.25 3.21
N ASP A 110 -1.01 -9.56 2.01
CA ASP A 110 -0.23 -10.77 1.82
C ASP A 110 0.94 -10.80 2.82
N ASN A 111 1.03 -11.88 3.58
CA ASN A 111 2.04 -12.06 4.63
C ASN A 111 3.47 -12.05 4.07
N PHE A 112 3.63 -12.18 2.76
CA PHE A 112 4.91 -12.08 2.08
C PHE A 112 5.00 -10.76 1.34
N GLN A 113 5.85 -9.84 1.80
CA GLN A 113 6.25 -8.66 1.02
C GLN A 113 7.04 -9.12 -0.21
N LYS A 114 6.32 -9.38 -1.31
CA LYS A 114 6.86 -9.89 -2.59
C LYS A 114 6.86 -8.84 -3.70
N VAL A 115 6.49 -7.60 -3.38
CA VAL A 115 6.37 -6.54 -4.37
C VAL A 115 7.29 -5.37 -4.06
N HIS A 116 7.96 -4.89 -5.10
CA HIS A 116 8.88 -3.77 -5.02
C HIS A 116 8.65 -2.85 -6.22
N PHE A 117 8.39 -1.58 -5.95
CA PHE A 117 8.21 -0.56 -6.97
C PHE A 117 9.35 0.46 -6.92
N ILE A 118 9.79 0.86 -8.11
CA ILE A 118 10.80 1.92 -8.29
C ILE A 118 10.14 3.05 -9.06
N HIS A 119 10.30 4.29 -8.59
CA HIS A 119 9.76 5.45 -9.30
C HIS A 119 10.42 5.57 -10.68
N ASN A 120 9.62 5.65 -11.74
CA ASN A 120 10.12 5.75 -13.12
C ASN A 120 10.52 7.19 -13.44
N CYS A 121 11.59 7.69 -12.83
CA CYS A 121 12.07 9.06 -12.98
C CYS A 121 12.73 9.29 -14.36
N ASN A 122 11.95 9.24 -15.43
CA ASN A 122 12.42 9.36 -16.82
C ASN A 122 12.29 10.78 -17.41
N SER A 123 11.84 11.76 -16.62
CA SER A 123 11.72 13.15 -17.07
C SER A 123 13.02 13.92 -16.87
N GLU A 124 13.27 14.93 -17.71
CA GLU A 124 14.42 15.84 -17.53
C GLU A 124 14.40 16.57 -16.18
N ARG A 125 13.24 16.61 -15.50
CA ARG A 125 13.06 17.19 -14.17
C ARG A 125 13.56 16.28 -13.05
N CYS A 126 13.88 15.02 -13.34
CA CYS A 126 14.49 14.04 -12.44
C CYS A 126 16.03 14.04 -12.52
N GLN A 127 16.66 15.21 -12.51
CA GLN A 127 18.12 15.33 -12.44
C GLN A 127 18.50 15.83 -11.06
N LEU A 128 19.46 15.17 -10.40
CA LEU A 128 19.93 15.56 -9.07
C LEU A 128 20.24 17.07 -9.02
N PRO A 129 19.73 17.80 -8.00
CA PRO A 129 19.03 17.32 -6.80
C PRO A 129 17.51 17.18 -6.95
N ASN A 130 16.95 17.43 -8.15
CA ASN A 130 15.53 17.50 -8.40
C ASN A 130 14.92 16.12 -8.66
N HIS A 131 13.71 15.93 -8.15
CA HIS A 131 12.91 14.75 -8.36
C HIS A 131 11.51 15.16 -8.79
N ASP A 132 11.04 14.66 -9.93
CA ASP A 132 9.72 14.97 -10.45
C ASP A 132 8.65 14.19 -9.68
N THR A 133 8.07 14.81 -8.66
CA THR A 133 6.98 14.22 -7.88
C THR A 133 5.63 14.26 -8.60
N THR A 134 5.54 14.90 -9.77
CA THR A 134 4.31 14.96 -10.57
C THR A 134 4.17 13.74 -11.49
N ASN A 135 5.31 13.12 -11.83
CA ASN A 135 5.32 11.82 -12.45
C ASN A 135 4.82 10.78 -11.46
N ARG A 136 3.87 9.95 -11.91
CA ARG A 136 3.22 8.92 -11.08
C ARG A 136 3.43 7.54 -11.67
N ILE A 137 4.36 7.40 -12.60
CA ILE A 137 4.70 6.12 -13.21
C ILE A 137 5.77 5.43 -12.36
N TRP A 138 5.55 4.16 -12.08
CA TRP A 138 6.41 3.29 -11.28
C TRP A 138 6.67 2.00 -12.04
N ILE A 139 7.85 1.43 -11.83
CA ILE A 139 8.30 0.17 -12.41
C ILE A 139 8.10 -0.91 -11.34
N LYS A 140 7.32 -1.95 -11.63
CA LYS A 140 7.25 -3.14 -10.78
C LYS A 140 8.53 -3.95 -11.00
N ASN A 141 9.44 -3.95 -10.03
CA ASN A 141 10.72 -4.63 -10.16
C ASN A 141 10.56 -6.14 -9.95
N ASN A 142 10.56 -6.88 -11.06
CA ASN A 142 10.43 -8.34 -11.04
C ASN A 142 11.74 -9.08 -10.68
N PHE A 143 12.86 -8.36 -10.55
CA PHE A 143 14.17 -8.96 -10.25
C PHE A 143 14.50 -8.96 -8.75
N TYR A 144 13.84 -8.11 -7.95
CA TYR A 144 14.22 -7.84 -6.57
C TYR A 144 14.12 -9.06 -5.64
N PHE A 145 13.10 -9.90 -5.82
CA PHE A 145 12.87 -11.09 -4.98
C PHE A 145 13.32 -12.40 -5.65
N THR A 146 13.95 -12.31 -6.83
CA THR A 146 14.34 -13.44 -7.67
C THR A 146 15.86 -13.66 -7.64
N ALA A 147 16.53 -13.25 -6.55
CA ALA A 147 17.96 -13.48 -6.40
C ALA A 147 18.23 -15.00 -6.46
N VAL A 148 18.98 -15.40 -7.49
CA VAL A 148 19.39 -16.77 -7.83
C VAL A 148 20.55 -17.21 -6.95
#